data_AF-A0A533RTS8-F1
#
_entry.id   AF-A0A533RTS8-F1
#
_cell.length_a   1.000
_cell.length_b   1.000
_cell.length_c   1.000
_cell.angle_alpha   90.00
_cell.angle_beta   90.00
_cell.angle_gamma   90.00
#
_symmetry.space_group_name_H-M   'P 1'
#
loop_
_entity.id
_entity.type
_entity.pdbx_description
1 polymer ?
#
loop_
_entity_poly.entity_id
_entity_poly.type
_entity_poly.pdbx_seq_one_letter_code
_entity_poly.pdbx_strand_id
1 'polypeptide(L)'
;MLTIAPTETIDWLLEPDNPAVAVLTRRDLLAEKDDAATEALWARRNEYPPVAAILSAQLPDGTWLRPSLDYKKYQGSLWQVHLLGELWTDGSDERVRRAADYAFSRQLEDGSW
;
A
#
# COMPACT_ATOMS: atom_id res chain seq x y z
N MET A 1 11.81 0.73 27.51
CA MET A 1 10.38 0.92 27.79
C MET A 1 9.80 1.60 26.57
N LEU A 2 8.90 0.93 25.84
CA LEU A 2 8.12 1.61 24.80
C LEU A 2 7.31 2.69 25.52
N THR A 3 7.60 3.96 25.22
CA THR A 3 6.74 5.05 25.66
C THR A 3 5.39 4.80 25.01
N ILE A 4 4.40 4.46 25.83
CA ILE A 4 3.03 4.28 25.37
C ILE A 4 2.60 5.66 24.84
N ALA A 5 2.21 5.74 23.57
CA ALA A 5 1.68 6.96 23.00
C ALA A 5 0.43 7.41 23.80
N PRO A 6 0.08 8.70 23.81
CA PRO A 6 -1.15 9.15 24.47
C PRO A 6 -2.35 8.34 23.99
N THR A 7 -3.30 8.05 24.89
CA THR A 7 -4.48 7.23 24.57
C THR A 7 -5.24 7.78 23.36
N GLU A 8 -5.38 9.11 23.29
CA GLU A 8 -6.04 9.80 22.17
C GLU A 8 -5.32 9.55 20.83
N THR A 9 -3.99 9.39 20.86
CA THR A 9 -3.20 9.03 19.67
C THR A 9 -3.42 7.59 19.27
N ILE A 10 -3.47 6.66 20.24
CA ILE A 10 -3.78 5.25 19.96
C ILE A 10 -5.19 5.10 19.40
N ASP A 11 -6.17 5.76 20.02
CA ASP A 11 -7.57 5.73 19.58
C ASP A 11 -7.71 6.23 18.14
N TRP A 12 -7.03 7.33 17.79
CA TRP A 12 -6.98 7.85 16.42
C TRP A 12 -6.31 6.86 15.44
N LEU A 13 -5.18 6.26 15.81
CA LEU A 13 -4.50 5.27 14.97
C LEU A 13 -5.34 4.01 14.73
N LEU A 14 -6.25 3.67 15.66
CA LEU A 14 -7.16 2.54 15.56
C LEU A 14 -8.44 2.85 14.74
N GLU A 15 -8.64 4.10 14.31
CA GLU A 15 -9.79 4.46 13.48
C GLU A 15 -9.79 3.69 12.14
N PRO A 16 -10.97 3.27 11.65
CA PRO A 16 -11.05 2.40 10.48
C PRO A 16 -10.81 3.11 9.14
N ASP A 17 -10.66 4.44 9.14
CA ASP A 17 -10.49 5.26 7.93
C ASP A 17 -9.20 4.93 7.17
N ASN A 18 -8.15 4.50 7.87
CA ASN A 18 -6.96 3.90 7.29
C ASN A 18 -6.79 2.46 7.80
N PRO A 19 -7.40 1.46 7.12
CA PRO A 19 -7.47 0.09 7.61
C PRO A 19 -6.09 -0.55 7.86
N ALA A 20 -5.10 -0.24 7.03
CA ALA A 20 -3.75 -0.78 7.21
C ALA A 20 -3.10 -0.24 8.49
N VAL A 21 -3.20 1.06 8.74
CA VAL A 21 -2.65 1.70 9.95
C VAL A 21 -3.32 1.15 11.21
N ALA A 22 -4.64 1.00 11.20
CA ALA A 22 -5.36 0.44 12.35
C ALA A 22 -4.91 -0.99 12.68
N VAL A 23 -4.78 -1.85 11.67
CA VAL A 23 -4.32 -3.23 11.86
C VAL A 23 -2.85 -3.30 12.30
N LEU A 24 -1.96 -2.52 11.67
CA LEU A 24 -0.55 -2.47 12.07
C LEU A 24 -0.36 -1.90 13.47
N THR A 25 -1.20 -0.95 13.88
CA THR A 25 -1.19 -0.44 15.25
C THR A 25 -1.55 -1.54 16.26
N ARG A 26 -2.59 -2.34 15.99
CA ARG A 26 -2.93 -3.49 16.83
C ARG A 26 -1.80 -4.52 16.90
N ARG A 27 -1.27 -4.91 15.74
CA ARG A 27 -0.22 -5.95 15.63
C ARG A 27 1.11 -5.51 16.23
N ASP A 28 1.62 -4.36 15.80
CA ASP A 28 3.02 -4.01 16.00
C ASP A 28 3.22 -3.11 17.23
N LEU A 29 2.25 -2.22 17.51
CA LEU A 29 2.34 -1.31 18.65
C LEU A 29 1.70 -1.87 19.91
N LEU A 30 0.52 -2.50 19.79
CA LEU A 30 -0.22 -3.06 20.93
C LEU A 30 0.06 -4.55 21.17
N ALA A 31 0.73 -5.22 20.23
CA ALA A 31 1.02 -6.67 20.27
C ALA A 31 -0.26 -7.53 20.45
N GLU A 32 -1.38 -7.05 19.91
CA GLU A 32 -2.63 -7.80 19.88
C GLU A 32 -2.54 -8.93 18.85
N LYS A 33 -3.26 -10.03 19.10
CA LYS A 33 -3.42 -11.08 18.11
C LYS A 33 -4.57 -10.72 17.17
N ASP A 34 -4.41 -11.08 15.90
CA ASP A 34 -5.48 -10.93 14.92
C ASP A 34 -6.72 -11.72 15.32
N ASP A 35 -7.87 -11.09 15.10
CA ASP A 35 -9.20 -11.64 15.24
C ASP A 35 -10.01 -11.38 13.96
N ALA A 36 -11.27 -11.85 13.94
CA ALA A 36 -12.13 -11.69 12.77
C ALA A 36 -12.35 -10.21 12.38
N ALA A 37 -12.34 -9.28 13.34
CA ALA A 37 -12.49 -7.86 13.07
C ALA A 37 -11.24 -7.28 12.41
N THR A 38 -10.06 -7.67 12.89
CA THR A 38 -8.76 -7.26 12.36
C THR A 38 -8.54 -7.78 10.95
N GLU A 39 -8.89 -9.05 10.69
CA GLU A 39 -8.84 -9.64 9.34
C GLU A 39 -9.81 -8.96 8.36
N ALA A 40 -11.05 -8.70 8.80
CA ALA A 40 -12.03 -7.99 7.98
C ALA A 40 -11.57 -6.56 7.65
N LEU A 41 -10.92 -5.88 8.60
CA LEU A 41 -10.35 -4.55 8.38
C LEU A 41 -9.15 -4.62 7.43
N TRP A 42 -8.26 -5.60 7.60
CA TRP A 42 -7.09 -5.81 6.74
C TRP A 42 -7.49 -6.03 5.27
N ALA A 43 -8.53 -6.81 5.02
CA ALA A 43 -9.06 -7.04 3.67
C ALA A 43 -9.52 -5.75 2.96
N ARG A 44 -9.86 -4.71 3.72
CA ARG A 44 -10.37 -3.43 3.20
C ARG A 44 -9.28 -2.39 2.97
N ARG A 45 -7.99 -2.70 3.16
CA ARG A 45 -6.89 -1.74 2.99
C ARG A 45 -6.84 -1.05 1.61
N ASN A 46 -7.36 -1.69 0.56
CA ASN A 46 -7.46 -1.08 -0.77
C ASN A 46 -8.56 -0.01 -0.88
N GLU A 47 -9.49 0.05 0.08
CA GLU A 47 -10.54 1.08 0.15
C GLU A 47 -10.02 2.41 0.68
N TYR A 48 -8.83 2.45 1.28
CA TYR A 48 -8.22 3.70 1.75
C TYR A 48 -8.13 4.70 0.58
N PRO A 49 -8.70 5.92 0.68
CA PRO A 49 -8.91 6.77 -0.49
C PRO A 49 -7.65 7.05 -1.33
N PRO A 50 -6.44 7.26 -0.76
CA PRO A 50 -5.21 7.36 -1.53
C PRO A 50 -4.88 6.10 -2.35
N VAL A 51 -5.04 4.90 -1.77
CA VAL A 51 -4.81 3.64 -2.47
C VAL A 51 -5.82 3.46 -3.60
N ALA A 52 -7.10 3.67 -3.31
CA ALA A 52 -8.16 3.59 -4.31
C ALA A 52 -7.94 4.57 -5.47
N ALA A 53 -7.51 5.80 -5.18
CA ALA A 53 -7.19 6.82 -6.18
C ALA A 53 -6.00 6.39 -7.07
N ILE A 54 -4.92 5.86 -6.48
CA ILE A 54 -3.79 5.33 -7.26
C ILE A 54 -4.28 4.19 -8.15
N LEU A 55 -4.93 3.16 -7.60
CA LEU A 55 -5.35 1.99 -8.37
C LEU A 55 -6.36 2.31 -9.47
N SER A 56 -7.23 3.30 -9.28
CA SER A 56 -8.21 3.73 -10.30
C SER A 56 -7.59 4.53 -11.45
N ALA A 57 -6.45 5.17 -11.23
CA ALA A 57 -5.71 5.90 -12.26
C ALA A 57 -4.79 5.01 -13.11
N GLN A 58 -4.67 3.72 -12.77
CA GLN A 58 -3.86 2.76 -13.50
C GLN A 58 -4.43 2.52 -14.91
N LEU A 59 -3.56 2.53 -15.91
CA LEU A 59 -3.87 2.12 -17.27
C LEU A 59 -4.01 0.58 -17.37
N PRO A 60 -4.73 0.06 -18.37
CA PRO A 60 -4.95 -1.39 -18.52
C PRO A 60 -3.66 -2.23 -18.61
N ASP A 61 -2.55 -1.64 -19.05
CA ASP A 61 -1.24 -2.29 -19.18
C ASP A 61 -0.42 -2.33 -17.87
N GLY A 62 -0.98 -1.84 -16.76
CA GLY A 62 -0.33 -1.82 -15.45
C GLY A 62 0.44 -0.53 -15.14
N THR A 63 0.48 0.44 -16.07
CA THR A 63 1.24 1.69 -15.92
C THR A 63 0.36 2.86 -15.45
N TRP A 64 0.99 3.99 -15.09
CA TRP A 64 0.29 5.27 -14.87
C TRP A 64 0.69 6.34 -15.87
N LEU A 65 1.92 6.24 -16.38
CA LEU A 65 2.47 7.10 -17.42
C LEU A 65 3.32 6.26 -18.37
N ARG A 66 3.64 6.85 -19.52
CA ARG A 66 4.58 6.25 -20.48
C ARG A 66 5.95 5.93 -19.83
N PRO A 67 6.67 4.89 -20.29
CA PRO A 67 7.90 4.42 -19.65
C PRO A 67 8.99 5.47 -19.42
N SER A 68 9.14 6.45 -20.34
CA SER A 68 10.12 7.54 -20.19
C SER A 68 9.86 8.47 -19.00
N LEU A 69 8.73 8.30 -18.30
CA LEU A 69 8.35 9.05 -17.11
C LEU A 69 8.23 8.17 -15.85
N ASP A 70 8.74 6.94 -15.86
CA ASP A 70 8.60 6.00 -14.73
C ASP A 70 9.11 6.56 -13.38
N TYR A 71 10.17 7.36 -13.42
CA TYR A 71 10.74 8.03 -12.24
C TYR A 71 10.17 9.43 -11.98
N LYS A 72 9.12 9.86 -12.70
CA LYS A 72 8.44 11.12 -12.38
C LYS A 72 7.78 11.01 -11.02
N LYS A 73 8.34 11.71 -10.03
CA LYS A 73 7.89 11.64 -8.64
C LYS A 73 6.37 11.82 -8.52
N TYR A 74 5.73 10.91 -7.78
CA TYR A 74 4.28 10.83 -7.52
C TYR A 74 3.38 10.49 -8.72
N GLN A 75 3.91 10.28 -9.92
CA GLN A 75 3.07 10.03 -11.11
C GLN A 75 3.54 8.84 -11.93
N GLY A 76 4.86 8.65 -12.07
CA GLY A 76 5.45 7.57 -12.84
C GLY A 76 5.21 6.20 -12.22
N SER A 77 5.16 5.18 -13.06
CA SER A 77 4.72 3.84 -12.66
C SER A 77 5.56 3.23 -11.54
N LEU A 78 6.89 3.44 -11.53
CA LEU A 78 7.77 2.92 -10.47
C LEU A 78 7.55 3.64 -9.13
N TRP A 79 7.22 4.94 -9.16
CA TRP A 79 6.80 5.65 -7.93
C TRP A 79 5.44 5.17 -7.43
N GLN A 80 4.50 4.87 -8.32
CA GLN A 80 3.18 4.36 -7.91
C GLN A 80 3.30 2.98 -7.26
N VAL A 81 4.12 2.08 -7.82
CA VAL A 81 4.42 0.77 -7.20
C VAL A 81 5.00 0.95 -5.79
N HIS A 82 5.95 1.88 -5.62
CA HIS A 82 6.50 2.18 -4.30
C HIS A 82 5.44 2.69 -3.33
N LEU A 83 4.61 3.65 -3.75
CA LEU A 83 3.51 4.19 -2.91
C LEU A 83 2.49 3.11 -2.52
N LEU A 84 2.13 2.22 -3.44
CA LEU A 84 1.21 1.10 -3.13
C LEU A 84 1.80 0.17 -2.07
N GLY A 85 3.11 -0.09 -2.13
CA GLY A 85 3.85 -0.87 -1.12
C GLY A 85 3.89 -0.20 0.25
N GLU A 86 4.25 1.08 0.30
CA GLU A 86 4.28 1.88 1.54
C GLU A 86 2.90 1.98 2.20
N LEU A 87 1.83 1.98 1.39
CA LEU A 87 0.44 2.00 1.85
C LEU A 87 -0.14 0.62 2.14
N TRP A 88 0.67 -0.44 2.10
CA TRP A 88 0.26 -1.82 2.39
C TRP A 88 -0.89 -2.33 1.52
N THR A 89 -0.95 -1.88 0.27
CA THR A 89 -1.98 -2.33 -0.68
C THR A 89 -1.97 -3.87 -0.81
N ASP A 90 -3.13 -4.47 -0.99
CA ASP A 90 -3.26 -5.91 -1.21
C ASP A 90 -2.56 -6.38 -2.49
N GLY A 91 -1.45 -7.11 -2.32
CA GLY A 91 -0.68 -7.70 -3.42
C GLY A 91 -1.44 -8.74 -4.26
N SER A 92 -2.57 -9.27 -3.76
CA SER A 92 -3.42 -10.18 -4.54
C SER A 92 -4.33 -9.46 -5.54
N ASP A 93 -4.55 -8.14 -5.36
CA ASP A 93 -5.32 -7.32 -6.30
C ASP A 93 -4.66 -7.34 -7.68
N GLU A 94 -5.43 -7.64 -8.71
CA GLU A 94 -4.91 -7.82 -10.07
C GLU A 94 -4.20 -6.58 -10.61
N ARG A 95 -4.64 -5.38 -10.18
CA ARG A 95 -3.99 -4.11 -10.55
C ARG A 95 -2.60 -4.02 -9.96
N VAL A 96 -2.42 -4.45 -8.71
CA VAL A 96 -1.11 -4.49 -8.05
C VAL A 96 -0.22 -5.53 -8.72
N ARG A 97 -0.75 -6.72 -9.05
CA ARG A 97 -0.01 -7.74 -9.81
C ARG A 97 0.48 -7.21 -11.16
N ARG A 98 -0.38 -6.56 -11.94
CA ARG A 98 0.02 -5.91 -13.21
C ARG A 98 1.08 -4.83 -13.01
N ALA A 99 0.99 -4.04 -11.94
CA ALA A 99 1.99 -3.01 -11.64
C ALA A 99 3.37 -3.64 -11.32
N ALA A 100 3.37 -4.74 -10.55
CA ALA A 100 4.57 -5.50 -10.24
C ALA A 100 5.16 -6.14 -11.52
N ASP A 101 4.31 -6.77 -12.34
CA ASP A 101 4.72 -7.34 -13.64
C ASP A 101 5.38 -6.28 -14.53
N TYR A 102 4.79 -5.08 -14.62
CA TYR A 102 5.37 -3.96 -15.34
C TYR A 102 6.74 -3.54 -14.78
N ALA A 103 6.87 -3.42 -13.45
CA ALA A 103 8.12 -3.03 -12.81
C ALA A 103 9.23 -4.06 -13.06
N PHE A 104 8.92 -5.36 -12.98
CA PHE A 104 9.87 -6.42 -13.31
C PHE A 104 10.21 -6.45 -14.80
N SER A 105 9.28 -6.07 -15.68
CA SER A 105 9.56 -5.94 -17.12
C SER A 105 10.54 -4.81 -17.45
N ARG A 106 10.89 -3.94 -16.49
CA ARG A 106 11.90 -2.88 -16.67
C ARG A 106 13.30 -3.33 -16.27
N GLN A 107 13.43 -4.45 -15.57
CA GLN A 107 14.73 -4.96 -15.13
C GLN A 107 15.59 -5.37 -16.35
N LEU A 108 16.84 -4.93 -16.36
CA LEU A 108 17.83 -5.29 -17.38
C LEU A 108 18.38 -6.71 -17.13
N GLU A 109 19.02 -7.31 -18.13
CA GLU A 109 19.57 -8.67 -18.04
C GLU A 109 20.61 -8.85 -16.92
N ASP A 110 21.30 -7.78 -16.53
CA ASP A 110 22.28 -7.77 -15.44
C ASP A 110 21.64 -7.58 -14.05
N GLY A 111 20.31 -7.47 -13.99
CA GLY A 111 19.53 -7.29 -12.78
C GLY A 111 19.34 -5.83 -12.32
N SER A 112 19.88 -4.84 -13.04
CA SER A 112 19.64 -3.41 -12.77
C SER A 112 18.28 -2.92 -13.29
N TRP A 113 17.90 -1.68 -12.96
CA TRP A 113 16.65 -1.01 -13.39
C TRP A 113 16.94 0.31 -14.10
#